data_AF-A0A7K0TJ68-F1
#
_entry.id   AF-A0A7K0TJ68-F1
#
_cell.length_a   1.000
_cell.length_b   1.000
_cell.length_c   1.000
_cell.angle_alpha   90.00
_cell.angle_beta   90.00
_cell.angle_gamma   90.00
#
_symmetry.space_group_name_H-M   'P 1'
#
loop_
_entity.id
_entity.type
_entity.pdbx_description
1 polymer ?
#
loop_
_entity_poly.entity_id
_entity_poly.type
_entity_poly.pdbx_seq_one_letter_code
_entity_poly.pdbx_strand_id
1 'polypeptide(L)'
;GKLMPPISAESEIWGAGVTYLRSRDARKEESGVPDVYQRVYEADRPELFFKSNARRTVGTLGEIGIRADSNESVPEPEVAIVVNIFQEIIGLTICNDVTARSIEGENPLYLSQAKIYSGSTSIGPMITPMWEIEEVNDLGISAHIQRDTEMVWQAQTSLGALHRTFEDLVSYLFRCQVFPDGVILSTGTGIIPPLGISLQDGDVVTISVDKVGVLSNRVVGIPLDIHETTLKSGRNS
;
A
#
# COMPACT_ATOMS: atom_id res chain seq x y z
N GLY A 1 -11.12 -15.04 -18.39
CA GLY A 1 -11.05 -13.58 -18.20
C GLY A 1 -9.80 -13.23 -17.42
N LYS A 2 -9.38 -11.95 -17.42
CA LYS A 2 -8.30 -11.46 -16.55
C LYS A 2 -8.90 -11.08 -15.19
N LEU A 3 -8.27 -11.47 -14.09
CA LEU A 3 -8.67 -11.02 -12.74
C LEU A 3 -8.44 -9.50 -12.62
N MET A 4 -9.41 -8.79 -12.04
CA MET A 4 -9.38 -7.35 -11.81
C MET A 4 -9.23 -7.09 -10.30
N PRO A 5 -8.67 -5.94 -9.89
CA PRO A 5 -8.64 -5.59 -8.47
C PRO A 5 -10.08 -5.50 -7.92
N PRO A 6 -10.35 -6.00 -6.70
CA PRO A 6 -11.68 -5.94 -6.10
C PRO A 6 -12.02 -4.52 -5.59
N ILE A 7 -12.13 -3.55 -6.49
CA ILE A 7 -12.48 -2.16 -6.20
C ILE A 7 -13.43 -1.60 -7.28
N SER A 8 -14.45 -0.87 -6.84
CA SER A 8 -15.36 -0.16 -7.74
C SER A 8 -14.70 1.09 -8.32
N ALA A 9 -15.13 1.53 -9.50
CA ALA A 9 -14.64 2.76 -10.13
C ALA A 9 -14.82 4.01 -9.26
N GLU A 10 -15.85 4.03 -8.41
CA GLU A 10 -16.21 5.14 -7.53
C GLU A 10 -15.51 5.09 -6.16
N SER A 11 -14.87 3.96 -5.83
CA SER A 11 -14.24 3.78 -4.52
C SER A 11 -12.84 4.39 -4.45
N GLU A 12 -12.51 4.86 -3.27
CA GLU A 12 -11.20 5.40 -2.92
C GLU A 12 -10.39 4.38 -2.11
N ILE A 13 -9.06 4.48 -2.21
CA ILE A 13 -8.12 3.78 -1.33
C ILE A 13 -7.37 4.84 -0.54
N TRP A 14 -7.44 4.71 0.78
CA TRP A 14 -6.67 5.49 1.74
C TRP A 14 -5.61 4.60 2.38
N GLY A 15 -4.56 5.21 2.93
CA GLY A 15 -3.50 4.54 3.68
C GLY A 15 -3.35 5.14 5.07
N ALA A 16 -2.93 4.31 6.02
CA ALA A 16 -2.52 4.70 7.34
C ALA A 16 -1.01 4.48 7.51
N GLY A 17 -0.27 5.53 7.84
CA GLY A 17 1.17 5.45 8.02
C GLY A 17 1.57 5.29 9.49
N VAL A 18 2.80 4.84 9.72
CA VAL A 18 3.43 4.81 11.07
C VAL A 18 2.60 4.01 12.09
N THR A 19 1.98 2.93 11.66
CA THR A 19 1.10 2.09 12.51
C THR A 19 1.82 0.91 13.17
N TYR A 20 3.08 0.65 12.81
CA TYR A 20 3.95 -0.35 13.45
C TYR A 20 5.24 0.28 13.98
N LEU A 21 5.81 -0.31 15.02
CA LEU A 21 7.08 0.12 15.61
C LEU A 21 8.22 0.16 14.58
N ARG A 22 8.37 -0.92 13.79
CA ARG A 22 9.40 -1.00 12.74
C ARG A 22 9.19 0.05 11.64
N SER A 23 7.93 0.37 11.35
CA SER A 23 7.52 1.40 10.39
C SER A 23 7.97 2.80 10.82
N ARG A 24 7.86 3.10 12.11
CA ARG A 24 8.37 4.34 12.70
C ARG A 24 9.90 4.38 12.61
N ASP A 25 10.57 3.29 12.95
CA ASP A 25 12.04 3.25 13.01
C ASP A 25 12.68 3.36 11.62
N ALA A 26 12.13 2.67 10.61
CA ALA A 26 12.60 2.78 9.23
C ALA A 26 12.47 4.21 8.68
N ARG A 27 11.33 4.87 8.91
CA ARG A 27 11.14 6.27 8.45
C ARG A 27 12.07 7.26 9.13
N LYS A 28 12.50 6.98 10.37
CA LYS A 28 13.55 7.77 11.04
C LYS A 28 14.93 7.56 10.40
N GLU A 29 15.25 6.33 10.00
CA GLU A 29 16.50 6.00 9.32
C GLU A 29 16.55 6.60 7.90
N GLU A 30 15.41 6.70 7.23
CA GLU A 30 15.26 7.14 5.84
C GLU A 30 15.10 8.67 5.68
N SER A 31 14.73 9.40 6.75
CA SER A 31 14.36 10.81 6.66
C SER A 31 15.41 11.76 7.24
N GLY A 32 15.60 12.91 6.59
CA GLY A 32 16.34 14.04 7.14
C GLY A 32 15.63 14.75 8.32
N VAL A 33 14.37 14.41 8.62
CA VAL A 33 13.54 15.05 9.66
C VAL A 33 12.87 14.00 10.56
N PRO A 34 13.63 13.19 11.33
CA PRO A 34 13.12 12.02 12.06
C PRO A 34 12.07 12.31 13.15
N ASP A 35 11.95 13.57 13.59
CA ASP A 35 11.03 13.98 14.67
C ASP A 35 9.55 13.82 14.29
N VAL A 36 9.18 14.03 13.03
CA VAL A 36 7.76 14.06 12.62
C VAL A 36 7.10 12.68 12.72
N TYR A 37 7.80 11.61 12.36
CA TYR A 37 7.26 10.24 12.40
C TYR A 37 7.11 9.73 13.84
N GLN A 38 8.03 10.10 14.74
CA GLN A 38 7.86 9.79 16.15
C GLN A 38 6.62 10.45 16.74
N ARG A 39 6.44 11.74 16.44
CA ARG A 39 5.33 12.52 16.96
C ARG A 39 3.98 11.96 16.52
N VAL A 40 3.86 11.44 15.29
CA VAL A 40 2.65 10.76 14.83
C VAL A 40 2.43 9.44 15.58
N TYR A 41 3.48 8.63 15.77
CA TYR A 41 3.36 7.35 16.45
C TYR A 41 2.78 7.49 17.87
N GLU A 42 3.19 8.54 18.59
CA GLU A 42 2.79 8.82 19.98
C GLU A 42 1.53 9.71 20.11
N ALA A 43 1.05 10.33 19.03
CA ALA A 43 -0.10 11.23 19.07
C ALA A 43 -1.44 10.51 18.99
N ASP A 44 -2.52 11.11 19.49
CA ASP A 44 -3.86 10.53 19.32
C ASP A 44 -4.30 10.46 17.85
N ARG A 45 -3.86 11.43 17.03
CA ARG A 45 -4.21 11.51 15.61
C ARG A 45 -3.25 10.65 14.76
N PRO A 46 -3.74 9.61 14.06
CA PRO A 46 -2.91 8.83 13.15
C PRO A 46 -2.61 9.61 11.87
N GLU A 47 -1.56 9.19 11.15
CA GLU A 47 -1.35 9.59 9.77
C GLU A 47 -2.35 8.85 8.87
N LEU A 48 -3.11 9.63 8.09
CA LEU A 48 -3.98 9.13 7.05
C LEU A 48 -3.71 9.93 5.78
N PHE A 49 -3.62 9.24 4.64
CA PHE A 49 -3.39 9.87 3.35
C PHE A 49 -4.22 9.19 2.25
N PHE A 50 -4.61 9.98 1.24
CA PHE A 50 -5.20 9.42 0.03
C PHE A 50 -4.12 8.67 -0.75
N LYS A 51 -4.34 7.39 -1.03
CA LYS A 51 -3.37 6.56 -1.75
C LYS A 51 -3.71 6.45 -3.23
N SER A 52 -4.96 6.10 -3.56
CA SER A 52 -5.33 5.80 -4.93
C SER A 52 -6.84 5.81 -5.18
N ASN A 53 -7.19 5.78 -6.46
CA ASN A 53 -8.52 5.43 -6.94
C ASN A 53 -8.42 4.18 -7.83
N ALA A 54 -9.56 3.59 -8.20
CA ALA A 54 -9.59 2.40 -9.03
C ALA A 54 -8.79 2.50 -10.34
N ARG A 55 -8.71 3.70 -10.95
CA ARG A 55 -7.98 3.91 -12.21
C ARG A 55 -6.47 3.66 -12.11
N ARG A 56 -5.86 3.91 -10.95
CA ARG A 56 -4.41 3.74 -10.75
C ARG A 56 -4.04 2.41 -10.07
N THR A 57 -5.04 1.70 -9.58
CA THR A 57 -4.85 0.45 -8.83
C THR A 57 -4.88 -0.75 -9.75
N VAL A 58 -3.95 -1.67 -9.53
CA VAL A 58 -3.88 -2.93 -10.27
C VAL A 58 -4.28 -4.12 -9.38
N GLY A 59 -4.75 -5.20 -10.00
CA GLY A 59 -5.05 -6.44 -9.29
C GLY A 59 -3.83 -7.33 -9.15
N THR A 60 -4.01 -8.51 -8.55
CA THR A 60 -3.00 -9.59 -8.61
C THR A 60 -2.66 -9.93 -10.07
N LEU A 61 -1.40 -10.25 -10.31
CA LEU A 61 -0.77 -10.44 -11.63
C LEU A 61 -0.76 -9.19 -12.52
N GLY A 62 -1.17 -8.03 -11.99
CA GLY A 62 -1.01 -6.73 -12.63
C GLY A 62 0.42 -6.20 -12.51
N GLU A 63 0.71 -5.15 -13.26
CA GLU A 63 2.00 -4.47 -13.24
C GLU A 63 1.97 -3.29 -12.25
N ILE A 64 2.83 -3.34 -11.23
CA ILE A 64 3.06 -2.21 -10.33
C ILE A 64 4.18 -1.33 -10.85
N GLY A 65 4.07 -0.02 -10.62
CA GLY A 65 4.99 0.98 -11.16
C GLY A 65 6.08 1.37 -10.18
N ILE A 66 7.27 1.66 -10.69
CA ILE A 66 8.30 2.46 -10.02
C ILE A 66 8.60 3.71 -10.85
N ARG A 67 8.72 4.88 -10.22
CA ARG A 67 8.90 6.15 -10.95
C ARG A 67 10.32 6.29 -11.49
N ALA A 68 10.46 6.80 -12.71
CA ALA A 68 11.76 7.07 -13.33
C ALA A 68 12.61 8.14 -12.59
N ASP A 69 11.99 9.01 -11.79
CA ASP A 69 12.65 10.01 -10.95
C ASP A 69 12.82 9.57 -9.49
N SER A 70 12.53 8.32 -9.16
CA SER A 70 12.79 7.76 -7.83
C SER A 70 14.02 6.84 -7.87
N ASN A 71 15.05 7.16 -7.10
CA ASN A 71 16.24 6.33 -6.98
C ASN A 71 16.00 5.07 -6.13
N GLU A 72 15.06 5.15 -5.19
CA GLU A 72 14.70 4.04 -4.31
C GLU A 72 13.18 3.91 -4.22
N SER A 73 12.65 2.75 -4.59
CA SER A 73 11.24 2.41 -4.49
C SER A 73 11.06 1.05 -3.83
N VAL A 74 10.07 0.92 -2.96
CA VAL A 74 9.84 -0.28 -2.17
C VAL A 74 8.37 -0.68 -2.15
N PRO A 75 8.06 -1.98 -1.99
CA PRO A 75 6.72 -2.40 -1.62
C PRO A 75 6.48 -2.12 -0.14
N GLU A 76 5.23 -1.80 0.20
CA GLU A 76 4.75 -1.78 1.59
C GLU A 76 3.61 -2.80 1.66
N PRO A 77 3.89 -4.03 2.14
CA PRO A 77 2.90 -5.09 2.28
C PRO A 77 1.95 -4.81 3.44
N GLU A 78 0.65 -4.80 3.16
CA GLU A 78 -0.37 -4.40 4.14
C GLU A 78 -1.62 -5.27 4.06
N VAL A 79 -2.30 -5.39 5.19
CA VAL A 79 -3.73 -5.74 5.22
C VAL A 79 -4.50 -4.45 4.95
N ALA A 80 -5.50 -4.52 4.08
CA ALA A 80 -6.44 -3.43 3.88
C ALA A 80 -7.83 -3.86 4.32
N ILE A 81 -8.52 -2.98 5.06
CA ILE A 81 -9.90 -3.16 5.48
C ILE A 81 -10.84 -2.53 4.45
N VAL A 82 -11.95 -3.20 4.18
CA VAL A 82 -13.04 -2.70 3.34
C VAL A 82 -14.14 -2.21 4.27
N VAL A 83 -14.47 -0.93 4.17
CA VAL A 83 -15.39 -0.25 5.08
C VAL A 83 -16.60 0.24 4.31
N ASN A 84 -17.79 -0.07 4.79
CA ASN A 84 -19.03 0.37 4.16
C ASN A 84 -19.40 1.81 4.54
N ILE A 85 -20.51 2.30 3.99
CA ILE A 85 -21.02 3.66 4.22
C ILE A 85 -21.43 3.95 5.67
N PHE A 86 -21.62 2.90 6.48
CA PHE A 86 -22.01 2.96 7.89
C PHE A 86 -20.81 2.85 8.84
N GLN A 87 -19.58 2.92 8.32
CA GLN A 87 -18.33 2.75 9.08
C GLN A 87 -18.09 1.34 9.60
N GLU A 88 -18.77 0.35 9.03
CA GLU A 88 -18.60 -1.06 9.41
C GLU A 88 -17.53 -1.71 8.53
N ILE A 89 -16.64 -2.47 9.16
CA ILE A 89 -15.61 -3.26 8.47
C ILE A 89 -16.26 -4.53 7.94
N ILE A 90 -16.38 -4.64 6.62
CA ILE A 90 -17.11 -5.73 5.96
C ILE A 90 -16.20 -6.80 5.36
N GLY A 91 -14.90 -6.51 5.22
CA GLY A 91 -13.94 -7.49 4.72
C GLY A 91 -12.50 -7.01 4.76
N LEU A 92 -11.61 -7.95 4.45
CA LEU A 92 -10.17 -7.74 4.33
C LEU A 92 -9.71 -8.02 2.90
N THR A 93 -8.66 -7.34 2.47
CA THR A 93 -7.90 -7.67 1.27
C THR A 93 -6.42 -7.39 1.52
N ILE A 94 -5.55 -7.77 0.58
CA ILE A 94 -4.12 -7.45 0.65
C ILE A 94 -3.89 -6.19 -0.17
N CYS A 95 -3.06 -5.28 0.34
CA CYS A 95 -2.63 -4.09 -0.38
C CYS A 95 -1.09 -4.06 -0.47
N ASN A 96 -0.59 -3.64 -1.62
CA ASN A 96 0.80 -3.19 -1.77
C ASN A 96 0.79 -1.68 -1.98
N ASP A 97 1.22 -0.93 -0.96
CA ASP A 97 1.43 0.51 -1.02
C ASP A 97 2.85 0.81 -1.57
N VAL A 98 3.00 0.73 -2.90
CA VAL A 98 4.31 0.96 -3.53
C VAL A 98 4.73 2.40 -3.37
N THR A 99 5.94 2.58 -2.86
CA THR A 99 6.40 3.87 -2.33
C THR A 99 7.72 4.26 -2.95
N ALA A 100 7.76 5.45 -3.54
CA ALA A 100 9.02 6.07 -3.97
C ALA A 100 9.74 6.65 -2.76
N ARG A 101 10.36 5.76 -1.98
CA ARG A 101 11.05 6.05 -0.70
C ARG A 101 12.00 7.24 -0.80
N SER A 102 12.77 7.34 -1.90
CA SER A 102 13.70 8.44 -2.07
C SER A 102 13.02 9.82 -2.08
N ILE A 103 11.83 9.93 -2.68
CA ILE A 103 11.04 11.16 -2.74
C ILE A 103 10.40 11.47 -1.38
N GLU A 104 9.87 10.45 -0.69
CA GLU A 104 9.30 10.60 0.67
C GLU A 104 10.37 11.04 1.69
N GLY A 105 11.55 10.43 1.63
CA GLY A 105 12.67 10.72 2.53
C GLY A 105 13.27 12.12 2.34
N GLU A 106 13.21 12.67 1.12
CA GLU A 106 13.72 14.00 0.81
C GLU A 106 12.92 15.10 1.52
N ASN A 107 11.58 15.04 1.45
CA ASN A 107 10.72 16.02 2.09
C ASN A 107 9.34 15.40 2.39
N PRO A 108 8.85 15.45 3.64
CA PRO A 108 7.51 14.96 3.98
C PRO A 108 6.38 15.58 3.15
N LEU A 109 6.57 16.79 2.62
CA LEU A 109 5.59 17.44 1.73
C LEU A 109 5.49 16.79 0.34
N TYR A 110 6.42 15.91 -0.02
CA TYR A 110 6.40 15.17 -1.29
C TYR A 110 5.68 13.82 -1.20
N LEU A 111 5.10 13.47 -0.05
CA LEU A 111 4.39 12.20 0.18
C LEU A 111 3.35 11.90 -0.91
N SER A 112 2.59 12.91 -1.36
CA SER A 112 1.60 12.74 -2.43
C SER A 112 2.24 12.29 -3.76
N GLN A 113 3.42 12.81 -4.10
CA GLN A 113 4.18 12.39 -5.29
C GLN A 113 4.80 11.00 -5.10
N ALA A 114 5.21 10.69 -3.87
CA ALA A 114 5.83 9.43 -3.51
C ALA A 114 4.85 8.25 -3.42
N LYS A 115 3.56 8.52 -3.19
CA LYS A 115 2.51 7.51 -3.00
C LYS A 115 1.50 7.47 -4.15
N ILE A 116 1.25 8.57 -4.88
CA ILE A 116 0.15 8.65 -5.87
C ILE A 116 0.70 8.77 -7.30
N TYR A 117 0.76 7.64 -8.02
CA TYR A 117 1.15 7.59 -9.44
C TYR A 117 0.63 6.30 -10.11
N SER A 118 0.83 6.15 -11.42
CA SER A 118 0.37 4.98 -12.16
C SER A 118 1.01 3.69 -11.63
N GLY A 119 0.19 2.73 -11.22
CA GLY A 119 0.68 1.44 -10.71
C GLY A 119 1.28 1.52 -9.29
N SER A 120 1.10 2.63 -8.57
CA SER A 120 1.63 2.77 -7.20
C SER A 120 0.86 1.95 -6.16
N THR A 121 -0.26 1.32 -6.54
CA THR A 121 -1.13 0.55 -5.64
C THR A 121 -1.56 -0.72 -6.31
N SER A 122 -1.54 -1.82 -5.56
CA SER A 122 -2.23 -3.04 -5.96
C SER A 122 -3.04 -3.60 -4.81
N ILE A 123 -4.18 -4.21 -5.13
CA ILE A 123 -5.04 -4.86 -4.15
C ILE A 123 -5.52 -6.21 -4.65
N GLY A 124 -5.80 -7.14 -3.73
CA GLY A 124 -6.41 -8.43 -4.07
C GLY A 124 -5.89 -9.58 -3.20
N PRO A 125 -6.00 -10.83 -3.69
CA PRO A 125 -6.62 -11.24 -4.95
C PRO A 125 -8.15 -11.09 -4.94
N MET A 126 -8.75 -11.05 -3.75
CA MET A 126 -10.18 -10.87 -3.51
C MET A 126 -10.43 -10.13 -2.20
N ILE A 127 -11.69 -9.85 -1.90
CA ILE A 127 -12.12 -9.42 -0.56
C ILE A 127 -12.58 -10.66 0.20
N THR A 128 -11.92 -10.96 1.31
CA THR A 128 -12.35 -11.96 2.28
C THR A 128 -13.37 -11.31 3.21
N PRO A 129 -14.60 -11.82 3.30
CA PRO A 129 -15.59 -11.26 4.22
C PRO A 129 -15.12 -11.31 5.67
N MET A 130 -15.43 -10.28 6.44
CA MET A 130 -14.93 -10.15 7.82
C MET A 130 -15.37 -11.31 8.72
N TRP A 131 -16.55 -11.88 8.49
CA TRP A 131 -17.07 -13.02 9.26
C TRP A 131 -16.34 -14.36 9.01
N GLU A 132 -15.47 -14.44 7.99
CA GLU A 132 -14.59 -15.59 7.76
C GLU A 132 -13.28 -15.49 8.56
N ILE A 133 -13.03 -14.34 9.19
CA ILE A 133 -11.84 -14.06 9.98
C ILE A 133 -12.19 -14.16 11.46
N GLU A 134 -11.74 -15.23 12.11
CA GLU A 134 -11.98 -15.47 13.53
C GLU A 134 -11.23 -14.48 14.43
N GLU A 135 -9.92 -14.35 14.20
CA GLU A 135 -9.05 -13.47 14.98
C GLU A 135 -8.06 -12.76 14.05
N VAL A 136 -8.23 -11.44 13.92
CA VAL A 136 -7.41 -10.60 13.01
C VAL A 136 -5.96 -10.53 13.46
N ASN A 137 -5.70 -10.51 14.78
CA ASN A 137 -4.35 -10.35 15.31
C ASN A 137 -3.44 -11.56 15.01
N ASP A 138 -4.04 -12.72 14.72
CA ASP A 138 -3.31 -13.95 14.41
C ASP A 138 -2.92 -14.05 12.93
N LEU A 139 -3.36 -13.11 12.08
CA LEU A 139 -3.04 -13.14 10.66
C LEU A 139 -1.54 -12.87 10.43
N GLY A 140 -0.82 -13.88 9.98
CA GLY A 140 0.54 -13.75 9.48
C GLY A 140 0.57 -12.99 8.16
N ILE A 141 1.56 -12.10 8.02
CA ILE A 141 1.85 -11.34 6.82
C ILE A 141 3.26 -11.69 6.39
N SER A 142 3.44 -12.11 5.15
CA SER A 142 4.77 -12.37 4.58
C SER A 142 4.90 -11.69 3.24
N ALA A 143 6.11 -11.23 2.93
CA ALA A 143 6.42 -10.69 1.61
C ALA A 143 7.81 -11.08 1.15
N HIS A 144 7.98 -11.17 -0.16
CA HIS A 144 9.28 -11.33 -0.79
C HIS A 144 9.37 -10.59 -2.12
N ILE A 145 10.60 -10.26 -2.50
CA ILE A 145 10.96 -9.72 -3.81
C ILE A 145 11.82 -10.77 -4.50
N GLN A 146 11.40 -11.19 -5.68
CA GLN A 146 12.15 -12.07 -6.56
C GLN A 146 12.66 -11.28 -7.76
N ARG A 147 13.97 -11.38 -8.02
CA ARG A 147 14.64 -10.80 -9.19
C ARG A 147 15.17 -11.93 -10.05
N ASP A 148 14.59 -12.10 -11.23
CA ASP A 148 14.80 -13.27 -12.08
C ASP A 148 14.56 -14.58 -11.29
N THR A 149 15.64 -15.29 -10.94
CA THR A 149 15.60 -16.54 -10.14
C THR A 149 16.04 -16.36 -8.69
N GLU A 150 16.49 -15.17 -8.30
CA GLU A 150 17.04 -14.88 -6.98
C GLU A 150 16.00 -14.23 -6.06
N MET A 151 15.93 -14.68 -4.81
CA MET A 151 15.14 -14.03 -3.77
C MET A 151 15.98 -12.93 -3.11
N VAL A 152 15.78 -11.67 -3.51
CA VAL A 152 16.60 -10.54 -3.07
C VAL A 152 16.18 -10.00 -1.69
N TRP A 153 14.94 -10.26 -1.28
CA TRP A 153 14.43 -9.89 0.03
C TRP A 153 13.23 -10.75 0.42
N GLN A 154 13.11 -11.05 1.72
CA GLN A 154 11.91 -11.62 2.31
C GLN A 154 11.76 -11.17 3.76
N ALA A 155 10.52 -11.01 4.23
CA ALA A 155 10.20 -10.67 5.60
C ALA A 155 8.82 -11.19 6.00
N GLN A 156 8.61 -11.30 7.32
CA GLN A 156 7.34 -11.69 7.90
C GLN A 156 7.01 -10.82 9.12
N THR A 157 5.73 -10.61 9.37
CA THR A 157 5.17 -9.99 10.58
C THR A 157 3.79 -10.60 10.85
N SER A 158 3.10 -10.10 11.87
CA SER A 158 1.70 -10.42 12.15
C SER A 158 0.90 -9.12 12.27
N LEU A 159 -0.38 -9.19 11.92
CA LEU A 159 -1.31 -8.09 12.11
C LEU A 159 -1.46 -7.70 13.59
N GLY A 160 -1.23 -8.62 14.54
CA GLY A 160 -1.22 -8.34 15.98
C GLY A 160 -0.10 -7.41 16.45
N ALA A 161 0.89 -7.11 15.61
CA ALA A 161 1.91 -6.09 15.89
C ALA A 161 1.47 -4.65 15.52
N LEU A 162 0.26 -4.49 14.95
CA LEU A 162 -0.33 -3.20 14.63
C LEU A 162 -0.61 -2.43 15.93
N HIS A 163 -0.08 -1.22 16.05
CA HIS A 163 -0.23 -0.39 17.25
C HIS A 163 -1.61 0.29 17.33
N ARG A 164 -2.32 0.38 16.21
CA ARG A 164 -3.63 1.04 16.09
C ARG A 164 -4.72 0.02 15.88
N THR A 165 -5.88 0.24 16.50
CA THR A 165 -7.05 -0.57 16.18
C THR A 165 -7.68 -0.11 14.87
N PHE A 166 -8.39 -1.02 14.18
CA PHE A 166 -9.08 -0.65 12.95
C PHE A 166 -10.17 0.39 13.21
N GLU A 167 -10.88 0.29 14.33
CA GLU A 167 -11.93 1.23 14.72
C GLU A 167 -11.37 2.64 14.94
N ASP A 168 -10.17 2.77 15.53
CA ASP A 168 -9.52 4.07 15.71
C ASP A 168 -9.25 4.71 14.34
N LEU A 169 -8.61 3.96 13.43
CA LEU A 169 -8.30 4.41 12.07
C LEU A 169 -9.56 4.82 11.29
N VAL A 170 -10.60 3.97 11.30
CA VAL A 170 -11.90 4.25 10.65
C VAL A 170 -12.53 5.51 11.25
N SER A 171 -12.50 5.66 12.59
CA SER A 171 -13.08 6.83 13.25
C SER A 171 -12.40 8.13 12.83
N TYR A 172 -11.10 8.12 12.55
CA TYR A 172 -10.39 9.31 12.07
C TYR A 172 -10.62 9.56 10.58
N LEU A 173 -10.68 8.50 9.78
CA LEU A 173 -10.91 8.58 8.33
C LEU A 173 -12.28 9.22 8.04
N PHE A 174 -13.34 8.83 8.75
CA PHE A 174 -14.68 9.35 8.52
C PHE A 174 -14.94 10.75 9.12
N ARG A 175 -13.96 11.37 9.82
CA ARG A 175 -14.13 12.73 10.35
C ARG A 175 -14.11 13.74 9.21
N CYS A 176 -15.22 14.47 9.05
CA CYS A 176 -15.38 15.50 8.02
C CYS A 176 -15.23 14.97 6.58
N GLN A 177 -15.46 13.68 6.37
CA GLN A 177 -15.42 13.02 5.06
C GLN A 177 -16.66 12.16 4.86
N VAL A 178 -17.02 11.92 3.60
CA VAL A 178 -18.11 11.01 3.23
C VAL A 178 -17.59 10.04 2.18
N PHE A 179 -17.99 8.78 2.30
CA PHE A 179 -17.65 7.72 1.35
C PHE A 179 -18.94 7.08 0.85
N PRO A 180 -19.59 7.64 -0.18
CA PRO A 180 -20.91 7.20 -0.64
C PRO A 180 -20.97 5.73 -1.10
N ASP A 181 -19.83 5.16 -1.48
CA ASP A 181 -19.67 3.79 -1.96
C ASP A 181 -18.79 2.94 -1.03
N GLY A 182 -18.52 3.43 0.18
CA GLY A 182 -17.53 2.87 1.08
C GLY A 182 -16.09 3.21 0.66
N VAL A 183 -15.13 2.67 1.40
CA VAL A 183 -13.70 2.99 1.25
C VAL A 183 -12.84 1.77 1.58
N ILE A 184 -11.70 1.66 0.91
CA ILE A 184 -10.66 0.70 1.28
C ILE A 184 -9.58 1.47 2.05
N LEU A 185 -9.20 0.98 3.23
CA LEU A 185 -8.14 1.57 4.04
C LEU A 185 -7.01 0.56 4.22
N SER A 186 -5.85 0.86 3.65
CA SER A 186 -4.59 0.15 3.88
C SER A 186 -4.04 0.52 5.26
N THR A 187 -3.76 -0.44 6.13
CA THR A 187 -3.59 -0.18 7.58
C THR A 187 -2.15 0.08 8.01
N GLY A 188 -1.23 0.26 7.05
CA GLY A 188 0.18 0.45 7.29
C GLY A 188 0.95 -0.86 7.32
N THR A 189 2.26 -0.78 7.06
CA THR A 189 3.14 -1.95 7.00
C THR A 189 4.04 -2.11 8.23
N GLY A 190 4.19 -3.37 8.65
CA GLY A 190 5.19 -3.80 9.64
C GLY A 190 6.49 -4.33 9.00
N ILE A 191 6.52 -4.52 7.68
CA ILE A 191 7.66 -5.08 6.95
C ILE A 191 8.14 -4.11 5.88
N ILE A 192 9.37 -3.65 6.04
CA ILE A 192 9.99 -2.63 5.18
C ILE A 192 11.36 -3.15 4.74
N PRO A 193 11.67 -3.19 3.43
CA PRO A 193 13.00 -3.54 2.97
C PRO A 193 14.05 -2.58 3.56
N PRO A 194 15.23 -3.07 4.00
CA PRO A 194 16.27 -2.20 4.53
C PRO A 194 16.82 -1.25 3.45
N LEU A 195 17.57 -0.22 3.89
CA LEU A 195 18.31 0.65 2.97
C LEU A 195 19.20 -0.18 2.02
N GLY A 196 19.24 0.23 0.75
CA GLY A 196 19.97 -0.48 -0.30
C GLY A 196 19.20 -1.60 -1.01
N ILE A 197 18.02 -1.99 -0.50
CA ILE A 197 17.08 -2.85 -1.24
C ILE A 197 16.01 -1.97 -1.89
N SER A 198 16.07 -1.86 -3.21
CA SER A 198 15.05 -1.21 -4.04
C SER A 198 14.49 -2.19 -5.07
N LEU A 199 13.22 -1.99 -5.40
CA LEU A 199 12.59 -2.61 -6.56
C LEU A 199 13.30 -2.17 -7.84
N GLN A 200 13.34 -3.09 -8.80
CA GLN A 200 13.85 -2.91 -10.16
C GLN A 200 12.81 -3.38 -11.19
N ASP A 201 12.93 -2.88 -12.42
CA ASP A 201 12.09 -3.37 -13.52
C ASP A 201 12.25 -4.90 -13.66
N GLY A 202 11.12 -5.59 -13.75
CA GLY A 202 11.09 -7.05 -13.85
C GLY A 202 11.10 -7.82 -12.54
N ASP A 203 11.32 -7.16 -11.40
CA ASP A 203 11.11 -7.80 -10.09
C ASP A 203 9.67 -8.30 -9.96
N VAL A 204 9.46 -9.35 -9.17
CA VAL A 204 8.15 -9.84 -8.75
C VAL A 204 8.03 -9.67 -7.24
N VAL A 205 7.04 -8.88 -6.82
CA VAL A 205 6.67 -8.72 -5.42
C VAL A 205 5.52 -9.66 -5.12
N THR A 206 5.66 -10.48 -4.08
CA THR A 206 4.58 -11.35 -3.59
C THR A 206 4.33 -11.08 -2.13
N ILE A 207 3.07 -10.88 -1.79
CA ILE A 207 2.58 -10.65 -0.44
C ILE A 207 1.53 -11.71 -0.12
N SER A 208 1.71 -12.43 0.97
CA SER A 208 0.77 -13.45 1.45
C SER A 208 0.27 -13.07 2.82
N VAL A 209 -1.05 -13.15 3.00
CA VAL A 209 -1.72 -12.94 4.28
C VAL A 209 -2.56 -14.16 4.60
N ASP A 210 -2.38 -14.72 5.79
CA ASP A 210 -3.12 -15.90 6.24
C ASP A 210 -4.64 -15.68 6.10
N LYS A 211 -5.37 -16.71 5.65
CA LYS A 211 -6.83 -16.71 5.42
C LYS A 211 -7.33 -15.68 4.38
N VAL A 212 -6.50 -14.75 3.89
CA VAL A 212 -6.88 -13.72 2.89
C VAL A 212 -6.38 -14.09 1.48
N GLY A 213 -5.14 -14.56 1.35
CA GLY A 213 -4.61 -15.09 0.08
C GLY A 213 -3.23 -14.55 -0.30
N VAL A 214 -3.00 -14.41 -1.61
CA VAL A 214 -1.71 -14.00 -2.19
C VAL A 214 -1.90 -12.93 -3.26
N LEU A 215 -1.23 -11.79 -3.07
CA LEU A 215 -1.12 -10.70 -4.03
C LEU A 215 0.28 -10.74 -4.64
N SER A 216 0.39 -10.94 -5.96
CA SER A 216 1.68 -11.01 -6.65
C SER A 216 1.68 -10.09 -7.85
N ASN A 217 2.70 -9.26 -8.01
CA ASN A 217 2.77 -8.23 -9.04
C ASN A 217 4.17 -8.13 -9.64
N ARG A 218 4.24 -7.97 -10.98
CA ARG A 218 5.48 -7.66 -11.68
C ARG A 218 5.73 -6.16 -11.62
N VAL A 219 6.98 -5.75 -11.43
CA VAL A 219 7.40 -4.36 -11.41
C VAL A 219 7.72 -3.86 -12.82
N VAL A 220 7.27 -2.65 -13.14
CA VAL A 220 7.61 -1.93 -14.37
C VAL A 220 8.05 -0.49 -14.10
N GLY A 221 9.01 0.00 -14.89
CA GLY A 221 9.40 1.40 -14.89
C GLY A 221 8.32 2.33 -15.46
N ILE A 222 8.01 3.41 -14.75
CA ILE A 222 7.06 4.45 -15.17
C ILE A 222 7.84 5.68 -15.66
N PRO A 223 7.80 5.98 -16.97
CA PRO A 223 8.55 7.11 -17.52
C PRO A 223 7.88 8.45 -17.17
N LEU A 224 8.68 9.52 -17.17
CA LEU A 224 8.20 10.88 -16.87
C LEU A 224 7.16 11.39 -17.87
N ASP A 225 7.21 10.90 -19.11
CA ASP A 225 6.31 11.27 -20.19
C ASP A 225 5.10 10.32 -20.36
N ILE A 226 4.82 9.46 -19.36
CA ILE A 226 3.73 8.46 -19.44
C ILE A 226 2.39 9.08 -19.87
N HIS A 227 2.10 10.30 -19.46
CA HIS A 227 0.88 11.01 -19.86
C HIS A 227 0.81 11.22 -21.38
N GLU A 228 1.88 11.71 -21.99
CA GLU A 228 1.95 11.94 -23.43
C GLU A 228 1.91 10.62 -24.20
N THR A 229 2.66 9.62 -23.74
CA THR A 229 2.72 8.30 -24.35
C THR A 229 1.36 7.61 -24.32
N THR A 230 0.63 7.71 -23.21
CA THR A 230 -0.74 7.18 -23.08
C THR A 230 -1.73 7.89 -24.00
N LEU A 231 -1.64 9.22 -24.14
CA LEU A 231 -2.53 9.96 -25.05
C LEU A 231 -2.25 9.66 -26.52
N LYS A 232 -0.98 9.41 -26.89
CA LYS A 232 -0.59 9.05 -28.26
C LYS A 232 -1.08 7.64 -28.62
N SER A 233 -1.03 6.68 -27.69
CA SER A 233 -1.53 5.32 -27.94
C SER A 233 -3.06 5.25 -28.05
N GLY A 234 -3.79 6.01 -27.21
CA GLY A 234 -5.26 6.05 -27.24
C GLY A 234 -5.88 6.83 -28.41
N ARG A 235 -5.09 7.56 -29.20
CA ARG A 235 -5.54 8.21 -30.45
C ARG A 235 -5.43 7.31 -31.69
N ASN A 236 -4.75 6.16 -31.57
CA ASN A 236 -4.52 5.21 -32.66
C ASN A 236 -5.35 3.91 -32.53
N SER A 237 -6.32 3.89 -31.63
CA SER A 237 -7.29 2.80 -31.40
C SER A 237 -8.71 3.30 -31.61
#